data_AF-A0A2A9ME50-F1
#
_entry.id   AF-A0A2A9ME50-F1
#
_cell.length_a   1.000
_cell.length_b   1.000
_cell.length_c   1.000
_cell.angle_alpha   90.00
_cell.angle_beta   90.00
_cell.angle_gamma   90.00
#
_symmetry.space_group_name_H-M   'P 1'
#
loop_
_entity.id
_entity.type
_entity.pdbx_description
1 polymer ?
#
loop_
_entity_poly.entity_id
_entity_poly.type
_entity_poly.pdbx_seq_one_letter_code
_entity_poly.pdbx_strand_id
1 'polypeptide(L)'
;MNEAFAARPPKRSELTAGAIQLRGLAQTLDQARTGGLAEHDESLGRAAADALLPLGTVFEVVLPDRSSCFVRRGRFLGSGGTAFVCAVEFLTGSAGPVHSEVAAKFLYKQVSGGIDLSAAERTLATNFFQELDAHRTLTALRSVEELHTMGLGVAHGAYPLRRSQSSPDVRTTEVMFQGQTALVVMPLTMLVLPLLGPDLFDLYFEQVSPAVLKSLVFQTVHTVANLHSLGYGHGDLKPENFAVDIRSGAIKLIDFSSLAPLNVRRKISGQWTQTFASPEKFRALCARAPFAIADTDDAWSLGVALYRILSHLPHPYVSEVDLPAFEAQGLLGAEHRLDEFIMPQPWKERLTAIETRQELLQIVKLLVHPEPTRRWTPRRLVREHPFFQEQKEN
;
A
#
# COMPACT_ATOMS: atom_id res chain seq x y z
N MET A 1 15.35 -6.65 33.29
CA MET A 1 15.37 -5.36 32.59
C MET A 1 16.73 -5.27 31.94
N ASN A 2 16.89 -5.95 30.80
CA ASN A 2 18.18 -6.04 30.10
C ASN A 2 18.27 -4.90 29.11
N GLU A 3 19.46 -4.31 29.00
CA GLU A 3 19.89 -3.19 28.15
C GLU A 3 19.32 -3.22 26.72
N ALA A 4 18.04 -2.85 26.58
CA ALA A 4 17.34 -2.85 25.31
C ALA A 4 17.64 -1.54 24.59
N PHE A 5 18.72 -1.55 23.82
CA PHE A 5 18.94 -0.78 22.59
C PHE A 5 18.16 0.54 22.49
N ALA A 6 18.73 1.60 23.06
CA ALA A 6 18.18 2.94 22.95
C ALA A 6 18.66 3.59 21.65
N ALA A 7 18.04 3.24 20.52
CA ALA A 7 18.01 4.20 19.41
C ALA A 7 17.49 5.51 20.01
N ARG A 8 18.33 6.55 20.02
CA ARG A 8 18.00 7.81 20.70
C ARG A 8 16.68 8.33 20.14
N PRO A 9 15.77 8.86 20.97
CA PRO A 9 14.55 9.43 20.44
C PRO A 9 14.91 10.52 19.42
N PRO A 10 14.32 10.48 18.22
CA PRO A 10 14.59 11.49 17.21
C PRO A 10 14.02 12.82 17.68
N LYS A 11 14.71 13.90 17.32
CA LYS A 11 14.19 15.25 17.52
C LYS A 11 13.08 15.51 16.50
N ARG A 12 12.12 16.37 16.87
CA ARG A 12 11.07 16.81 15.94
C ARG A 12 11.63 17.42 14.66
N SER A 13 12.70 18.22 14.80
CA SER A 13 13.43 18.80 13.69
C SER A 13 14.03 17.74 12.74
N GLU A 14 14.54 16.61 13.25
CA GLU A 14 15.05 15.51 12.42
C GLU A 14 13.93 14.82 11.64
N LEU A 15 12.81 14.51 12.28
CA LEU A 15 11.65 13.88 11.63
C LEU A 15 11.08 14.78 10.53
N THR A 16 11.00 16.08 10.81
CA THR A 16 10.52 17.10 9.87
C THR A 16 11.48 17.25 8.68
N ALA A 17 12.78 17.32 8.93
CA ALA A 17 13.79 17.37 7.88
C ALA A 17 13.74 16.11 7.00
N GLY A 18 13.58 14.93 7.59
CA GLY A 18 13.40 13.68 6.89
C GLY A 18 12.16 13.66 6.00
N ALA A 19 11.02 14.14 6.49
CA ALA A 19 9.80 14.23 5.69
C ALA A 19 9.93 15.20 4.51
N ILE A 20 10.60 16.35 4.70
CA ILE A 20 10.87 17.31 3.63
C ILE A 20 11.76 16.69 2.54
N GLN A 21 12.79 15.94 2.94
CA GLN A 21 13.67 15.25 1.99
C GLN A 21 12.94 14.11 1.27
N LEU A 22 12.12 13.34 1.98
CA LEU A 22 11.28 12.30 1.39
C LEU A 22 10.31 12.87 0.36
N ARG A 23 9.71 14.04 0.64
CA ARG A 23 8.91 14.78 -0.33
C ARG A 23 9.70 15.13 -1.58
N GLY A 24 10.94 15.61 -1.45
CA GLY A 24 11.79 15.93 -2.59
C GLY A 24 12.13 14.72 -3.45
N LEU A 25 12.39 13.57 -2.83
CA LEU A 25 12.59 12.29 -3.52
C LEU A 25 11.33 11.87 -4.29
N ALA A 26 10.18 11.92 -3.63
CA ALA A 26 8.88 11.60 -4.21
C ALA A 26 8.55 12.49 -5.42
N GLN A 27 8.75 13.80 -5.30
CA GLN A 27 8.51 14.76 -6.38
C GLN A 27 9.44 14.54 -7.57
N THR A 28 10.72 14.25 -7.32
CA THR A 28 11.70 13.94 -8.37
C THR A 28 11.27 12.72 -9.18
N LEU A 29 10.86 11.65 -8.49
CA LEU A 29 10.44 10.41 -9.16
C LEU A 29 9.11 10.60 -9.91
N ASP A 30 8.13 11.30 -9.32
CA ASP A 30 6.87 11.63 -9.99
C ASP A 30 7.11 12.46 -11.26
N GLN A 31 7.98 13.48 -11.19
CA GLN A 31 8.37 14.28 -12.36
C GLN A 31 9.05 13.44 -13.44
N ALA A 32 9.99 12.55 -13.09
CA ALA A 32 10.64 11.66 -14.04
C ALA A 32 9.63 10.74 -14.76
N ARG A 33 8.61 10.26 -14.05
CA ARG A 33 7.51 9.47 -14.62
C ARG A 33 6.62 10.27 -15.57
N THR A 34 6.37 11.55 -15.27
CA THR A 34 5.55 12.42 -16.13
C THR A 34 6.30 12.96 -17.36
N GLY A 35 7.62 13.15 -17.28
CA GLY A 35 8.44 13.77 -18.33
C GLY A 35 8.84 12.85 -19.49
N GLY A 36 8.31 11.63 -19.59
CA GLY A 36 8.63 10.68 -20.66
C GLY A 36 9.99 9.98 -20.52
N LEU A 37 10.67 10.13 -19.37
CA LEU A 37 11.89 9.40 -19.03
C LEU A 37 11.61 8.06 -18.34
N ALA A 38 10.37 7.84 -17.88
CA ALA A 38 9.93 6.50 -17.54
C ALA A 38 9.74 5.72 -18.84
N GLU A 39 10.50 4.64 -18.97
CA GLU A 39 10.23 3.53 -19.90
C GLU A 39 8.71 3.30 -19.97
N HIS A 40 8.20 3.02 -21.17
CA HIS A 40 6.80 2.68 -21.38
C HIS A 40 6.37 1.69 -20.30
N ASP A 41 5.53 2.11 -19.36
CA ASP A 41 4.91 1.21 -18.40
C ASP A 41 4.02 0.26 -19.21
N GLU A 42 4.59 -0.89 -19.60
CA GLU A 42 3.92 -1.93 -20.37
C GLU A 42 2.94 -2.73 -19.51
N SER A 43 2.53 -2.24 -18.33
CA SER A 43 1.54 -2.91 -17.51
C SER A 43 0.18 -3.01 -18.21
N LEU A 44 -0.50 -4.12 -17.94
CA LEU A 44 -1.87 -4.33 -18.39
C LEU A 44 -2.80 -3.20 -17.90
N GLY A 45 -2.56 -2.66 -16.70
CA GLY A 45 -3.35 -1.57 -16.15
C GLY A 45 -3.17 -0.26 -16.92
N ARG A 46 -1.96 0.03 -17.42
CA ARG A 46 -1.73 1.17 -18.32
C ARG A 46 -2.45 0.99 -19.66
N ALA A 47 -2.30 -0.17 -20.29
CA ALA A 47 -2.99 -0.49 -21.54
C ALA A 47 -4.52 -0.42 -21.39
N ALA A 48 -5.04 -0.95 -20.28
CA ALA A 48 -6.46 -0.84 -19.92
C ALA A 48 -6.90 0.62 -19.74
N ALA A 49 -6.14 1.43 -18.99
CA ALA A 49 -6.45 2.83 -18.76
C ALA A 49 -6.54 3.62 -20.07
N ASP A 50 -5.54 3.47 -20.95
CA ASP A 50 -5.50 4.23 -22.20
C ASP A 50 -6.54 3.75 -23.24
N ALA A 51 -6.96 2.48 -23.18
CA ALA A 51 -8.03 1.94 -24.03
C ALA A 51 -9.45 2.28 -23.52
N LEU A 52 -9.68 2.20 -22.20
CA LEU A 52 -10.98 2.45 -21.57
C LEU A 52 -11.27 3.94 -21.37
N LEU A 53 -10.25 4.70 -20.96
CA LEU A 53 -10.32 6.12 -20.62
C LEU A 53 -9.09 6.87 -21.17
N PRO A 54 -9.01 7.11 -22.49
CA PRO A 54 -7.93 7.87 -23.11
C PRO A 54 -7.62 9.20 -22.41
N LEU A 55 -6.38 9.70 -22.54
CA LEU A 55 -5.95 10.94 -21.88
C LEU A 55 -6.85 12.11 -22.32
N GLY A 56 -7.38 12.86 -21.35
CA GLY A 56 -8.27 13.98 -21.60
C GLY A 56 -9.75 13.60 -21.77
N THR A 57 -10.12 12.31 -21.72
CA THR A 57 -11.52 11.88 -21.74
C THR A 57 -12.32 12.60 -20.66
N VAL A 58 -13.46 13.15 -21.04
CA VAL A 58 -14.43 13.77 -20.12
C VAL A 58 -15.62 12.84 -19.95
N PHE A 59 -15.98 12.55 -18.71
CA PHE A 59 -17.10 11.69 -18.35
C PHE A 59 -17.94 12.31 -17.24
N GLU A 60 -19.24 12.00 -17.21
CA GLU A 60 -20.14 12.46 -16.15
C GLU A 60 -20.04 11.52 -14.94
N VAL A 61 -20.14 12.07 -13.73
CA VAL A 61 -20.19 11.29 -12.49
C VAL A 61 -21.35 11.74 -11.61
N VAL A 62 -21.93 10.80 -10.88
CA VAL A 62 -23.00 11.06 -9.91
C VAL A 62 -22.39 11.42 -8.56
N LEU A 63 -22.75 12.59 -8.04
CA LEU A 63 -22.34 13.08 -6.73
C LEU A 63 -23.22 12.49 -5.61
N PRO A 64 -22.78 12.51 -4.34
CA PRO A 64 -23.54 11.98 -3.21
C PRO A 64 -24.94 12.59 -3.04
N ASP A 65 -25.14 13.85 -3.43
CA ASP A 65 -26.41 14.56 -3.42
C ASP A 65 -27.33 14.24 -4.62
N ARG A 66 -26.93 13.27 -5.45
CA ARG A 66 -27.58 12.84 -6.70
C ARG A 66 -27.51 13.84 -7.85
N SER A 67 -26.84 14.97 -7.67
CA SER A 67 -26.45 15.81 -8.80
C SER A 67 -25.35 15.13 -9.62
N SER A 68 -24.98 15.72 -10.74
CA SER A 68 -23.86 15.23 -11.54
C SER A 68 -22.94 16.36 -11.95
N CYS A 69 -21.68 15.99 -12.17
CA CYS A 69 -20.66 16.88 -12.70
C CYS A 69 -19.81 16.14 -13.73
N PHE A 70 -19.09 16.90 -14.55
CA PHE A 70 -18.13 16.34 -15.49
C PHE A 70 -16.76 16.23 -14.84
N VAL A 71 -16.04 15.17 -15.18
CA VAL A 71 -14.69 14.90 -14.70
C VAL A 71 -13.82 14.62 -15.91
N ARG A 72 -12.62 15.20 -15.93
CA ARG A 72 -11.61 14.97 -16.97
C ARG A 72 -10.56 13.99 -16.46
N ARG A 73 -10.25 12.96 -17.26
CA ARG A 73 -9.11 12.07 -17.03
C ARG A 73 -7.81 12.81 -17.32
N GLY A 74 -6.96 12.93 -16.30
CA GLY A 74 -5.59 13.42 -16.38
C GLY A 74 -4.58 12.28 -16.58
N ARG A 75 -3.34 12.50 -16.18
CA ARG A 75 -2.24 11.53 -16.37
C ARG A 75 -2.48 10.19 -15.65
N PHE A 76 -1.87 9.13 -16.17
CA PHE A 76 -1.74 7.87 -15.46
C PHE A 76 -0.80 8.03 -14.25
N LEU A 77 -1.17 7.46 -13.11
CA LEU A 77 -0.40 7.54 -11.85
C LEU A 77 0.24 6.21 -11.47
N GLY A 78 -0.38 5.09 -11.83
CA GLY A 78 0.12 3.75 -11.54
C GLY A 78 -0.95 2.68 -11.74
N SER A 79 -0.56 1.41 -11.70
CA SER A 79 -1.52 0.30 -11.67
C SER A 79 -1.02 -0.87 -10.83
N GLY A 80 -1.96 -1.66 -10.33
CA GLY A 80 -1.72 -2.97 -9.74
C GLY A 80 -2.56 -4.03 -10.45
N GLY A 81 -2.49 -5.28 -10.00
CA GLY A 81 -3.14 -6.41 -10.70
C GLY A 81 -4.67 -6.35 -10.81
N THR A 82 -5.33 -5.44 -10.10
CA THR A 82 -6.80 -5.31 -10.10
C THR A 82 -7.33 -3.91 -10.29
N ALA A 83 -6.46 -2.91 -10.42
CA ALA A 83 -6.87 -1.52 -10.56
C ALA A 83 -5.80 -0.69 -11.24
N PHE A 84 -6.22 0.36 -11.95
CA PHE A 84 -5.34 1.44 -12.37
C PHE A 84 -5.77 2.75 -11.72
N VAL A 85 -4.82 3.67 -11.58
CA VAL A 85 -5.02 4.96 -10.93
C VAL A 85 -4.63 6.06 -11.92
N CYS A 86 -5.53 7.02 -12.11
CA CYS A 86 -5.29 8.21 -12.93
C CYS A 86 -5.54 9.46 -12.10
N ALA A 87 -4.86 10.54 -12.44
CA ALA A 87 -5.26 11.86 -12.04
C ALA A 87 -6.62 12.20 -12.67
N VAL A 88 -7.45 12.94 -11.95
CA VAL A 88 -8.72 13.48 -12.47
C VAL A 88 -8.95 14.89 -11.98
N GLU A 89 -9.68 15.67 -12.79
CA GLU A 89 -10.07 17.05 -12.52
C GLU A 89 -11.59 17.17 -12.60
N PHE A 90 -12.22 17.69 -11.54
CA PHE A 90 -13.66 17.95 -11.51
C PHE A 90 -13.96 19.28 -12.22
N LEU A 91 -14.78 19.21 -13.28
CA LEU A 91 -15.17 20.35 -14.11
C LEU A 91 -16.46 20.98 -13.56
N THR A 92 -16.41 21.56 -12.37
CA THR A 92 -17.56 22.32 -11.84
C THR A 92 -17.61 23.70 -12.50
N GLY A 93 -18.78 24.10 -13.01
CA GLY A 93 -19.01 25.46 -13.49
C GLY A 93 -18.94 26.47 -12.33
N SER A 94 -17.97 27.39 -12.41
CA SER A 94 -17.80 28.60 -11.59
C SER A 94 -17.68 28.46 -10.06
N ALA A 95 -16.51 28.86 -9.55
CA ALA A 95 -16.22 29.35 -8.19
C ALA A 95 -16.43 28.37 -7.02
N GLY A 96 -15.50 27.43 -6.86
CA GLY A 96 -15.28 26.67 -5.62
C GLY A 96 -13.84 26.11 -5.58
N PRO A 97 -13.29 25.72 -4.42
CA PRO A 97 -11.86 25.39 -4.25
C PRO A 97 -11.44 24.03 -4.86
N VAL A 98 -12.10 23.57 -5.93
CA VAL A 98 -11.95 22.22 -6.53
C VAL A 98 -11.07 22.24 -7.80
N HIS A 99 -10.11 23.17 -7.88
CA HIS A 99 -9.10 23.22 -8.95
C HIS A 99 -7.89 22.31 -8.69
N SER A 100 -7.93 21.45 -7.66
CA SER A 100 -6.83 20.53 -7.34
C SER A 100 -7.04 19.17 -8.00
N GLU A 101 -6.06 18.74 -8.79
CA GLU A 101 -5.93 17.36 -9.28
C GLU A 101 -6.07 16.37 -8.11
N VAL A 102 -6.92 15.36 -8.28
CA VAL A 102 -7.08 14.25 -7.32
C VAL A 102 -6.80 12.92 -8.01
N ALA A 103 -6.53 11.87 -7.25
CA ALA A 103 -6.38 10.53 -7.81
C ALA A 103 -7.76 9.85 -7.91
N ALA A 104 -7.98 9.09 -8.97
CA ALA A 104 -9.12 8.21 -9.13
C ALA A 104 -8.63 6.79 -9.44
N LYS A 105 -9.05 5.84 -8.61
CA LYS A 105 -8.81 4.42 -8.80
C LYS A 105 -9.99 3.78 -9.53
N PHE A 106 -9.68 3.04 -10.58
CA PHE A 106 -10.61 2.30 -11.42
C PHE A 106 -10.24 0.83 -11.36
N LEU A 107 -11.17 -0.01 -10.90
CA LEU A 107 -10.96 -1.44 -10.88
C LEU A 107 -11.02 -2.01 -12.29
N TYR A 108 -10.22 -3.02 -12.60
CA TYR A 108 -10.31 -3.71 -13.87
C TYR A 108 -10.02 -5.20 -13.72
N LYS A 109 -10.47 -5.99 -14.70
CA LYS A 109 -10.23 -7.43 -14.72
C LYS A 109 -9.92 -7.90 -16.13
N GLN A 110 -8.84 -8.65 -16.26
CA GLN A 110 -8.55 -9.44 -17.45
C GLN A 110 -9.45 -10.66 -17.52
N VAL A 111 -10.06 -10.88 -18.68
CA VAL A 111 -10.77 -12.09 -19.04
C VAL A 111 -9.80 -12.95 -19.86
N SER A 112 -9.29 -14.02 -19.24
CA SER A 112 -8.42 -15.00 -19.89
C SER A 112 -9.23 -16.23 -20.34
N GLY A 113 -8.72 -16.94 -21.36
CA GLY A 113 -9.42 -18.05 -22.03
C GLY A 113 -10.00 -19.07 -21.04
N GLY A 114 -11.34 -19.11 -20.96
CA GLY A 114 -12.10 -20.01 -20.07
C GLY A 114 -12.95 -19.30 -19.01
N ILE A 115 -12.74 -18.01 -18.76
CA ILE A 115 -13.60 -17.20 -17.88
C ILE A 115 -14.65 -16.49 -18.75
N ASP A 116 -15.93 -16.75 -18.51
CA ASP A 116 -17.01 -15.95 -19.13
C ASP A 116 -17.05 -14.54 -18.53
N LEU A 117 -17.46 -13.55 -19.33
CA LEU A 117 -17.61 -12.15 -18.96
C LEU A 117 -18.40 -11.99 -17.65
N SER A 118 -19.47 -12.76 -17.49
CA SER A 118 -20.31 -12.77 -16.30
C SER A 118 -19.54 -13.12 -15.01
N ALA A 119 -18.54 -14.01 -15.10
CA ALA A 119 -17.70 -14.39 -13.96
C ALA A 119 -16.66 -13.31 -13.63
N ALA A 120 -16.12 -12.65 -14.65
CA ALA A 120 -15.23 -11.50 -14.47
C ALA A 120 -15.96 -10.33 -13.80
N GLU A 121 -17.20 -10.02 -14.23
CA GLU A 121 -18.05 -8.99 -13.62
C GLU A 121 -18.39 -9.30 -12.16
N ARG A 122 -18.75 -10.55 -11.83
CA ARG A 122 -18.97 -10.96 -10.43
C ARG A 122 -17.72 -10.78 -9.56
N THR A 123 -16.56 -11.10 -10.11
CA THR A 123 -15.28 -10.94 -9.41
C THR A 123 -14.97 -9.45 -9.18
N LEU A 124 -15.16 -8.62 -10.19
CA LEU A 124 -15.01 -7.17 -10.08
C LEU A 124 -15.96 -6.56 -9.04
N ALA A 125 -17.23 -6.95 -9.07
CA ALA A 125 -18.20 -6.50 -8.09
C ALA A 125 -17.77 -6.92 -6.67
N THR A 126 -17.30 -8.15 -6.50
CA THR A 126 -16.81 -8.64 -5.20
C THR A 126 -15.62 -7.81 -4.71
N ASN A 127 -14.62 -7.58 -5.55
CA ASN A 127 -13.45 -6.77 -5.21
C ASN A 127 -13.85 -5.32 -4.88
N PHE A 128 -14.75 -4.74 -5.68
CA PHE A 128 -15.27 -3.39 -5.45
C PHE A 128 -15.99 -3.27 -4.11
N PHE A 129 -16.88 -4.22 -3.80
CA PHE A 129 -17.59 -4.22 -2.53
C PHE A 129 -16.65 -4.40 -1.35
N GLN A 130 -15.63 -5.27 -1.46
CA GLN A 130 -14.63 -5.44 -0.41
C GLN A 130 -13.87 -4.13 -0.14
N GLU A 131 -13.36 -3.48 -1.19
CA GLU A 131 -12.63 -2.22 -1.05
C GLU A 131 -13.52 -1.09 -0.53
N LEU A 132 -14.74 -0.97 -1.06
CA LEU A 132 -15.70 0.05 -0.61
C LEU A 132 -16.16 -0.18 0.83
N ASP A 133 -16.40 -1.42 1.24
CA ASP A 133 -16.80 -1.78 2.60
C ASP A 133 -15.68 -1.46 3.60
N ALA A 134 -14.42 -1.71 3.23
CA ALA A 134 -13.28 -1.31 4.04
C ALA A 134 -13.22 0.21 4.24
N HIS A 135 -13.39 0.99 3.16
CA HIS A 135 -13.43 2.46 3.25
C HIS A 135 -14.60 2.95 4.10
N ARG A 136 -15.81 2.40 3.90
CA ARG A 136 -17.01 2.75 4.69
C ARG A 136 -16.85 2.40 6.17
N THR A 137 -16.22 1.27 6.46
CA THR A 137 -15.94 0.84 7.83
C THR A 137 -15.06 1.86 8.53
N LEU A 138 -13.98 2.32 7.90
CA LEU A 138 -13.09 3.31 8.48
C LEU A 138 -13.76 4.69 8.60
N THR A 139 -14.46 5.16 7.57
CA THR A 139 -15.14 6.46 7.58
C THR A 139 -16.38 6.52 8.49
N ALA A 140 -16.92 5.36 8.89
CA ALA A 140 -17.93 5.29 9.95
C ALA A 140 -17.33 5.52 11.35
N LEU A 141 -16.02 5.32 11.53
CA LEU A 141 -15.34 5.51 12.82
C LEU A 141 -14.83 6.94 13.01
N ARG A 142 -14.34 7.57 11.95
CA ARG A 142 -13.68 8.89 11.96
C ARG A 142 -13.90 9.62 10.64
N SER A 143 -13.76 10.95 10.63
CA SER A 143 -13.85 11.72 9.38
C SER A 143 -12.71 11.36 8.41
N VAL A 144 -12.87 11.63 7.12
CA VAL A 144 -11.83 11.38 6.11
C VAL A 144 -10.55 12.18 6.44
N GLU A 145 -10.71 13.42 6.87
CA GLU A 145 -9.61 14.30 7.26
C GLU A 145 -8.86 13.75 8.48
N GLU A 146 -9.57 13.28 9.50
CA GLU A 146 -8.98 12.66 10.68
C GLU A 146 -8.20 11.39 10.31
N LEU A 147 -8.78 10.52 9.47
CA LEU A 147 -8.12 9.31 8.99
C LEU A 147 -6.85 9.65 8.19
N HIS A 148 -6.89 10.70 7.36
CA HIS A 148 -5.73 11.18 6.64
C HIS A 148 -4.66 11.70 7.59
N THR A 149 -5.02 12.44 8.64
CA THR A 149 -4.08 12.89 9.69
C THR A 149 -3.47 11.70 10.45
N MET A 150 -4.23 10.62 10.64
CA MET A 150 -3.76 9.35 11.21
C MET A 150 -2.83 8.56 10.27
N GLY A 151 -2.62 9.03 9.04
CA GLY A 151 -1.77 8.36 8.04
C GLY A 151 -2.53 7.35 7.18
N LEU A 152 -3.86 7.32 7.20
CA LEU A 152 -4.67 6.36 6.45
C LEU A 152 -5.21 7.02 5.18
N GLY A 153 -4.72 6.59 4.02
CA GLY A 153 -5.10 7.12 2.70
C GLY A 153 -6.43 6.59 2.19
N VAL A 154 -7.52 6.83 2.94
CA VAL A 154 -8.87 6.39 2.55
C VAL A 154 -9.46 7.23 1.43
N ALA A 155 -10.35 6.64 0.63
CA ALA A 155 -11.08 7.35 -0.41
C ALA A 155 -12.03 8.42 0.16
N HIS A 156 -12.11 9.56 -0.53
CA HIS A 156 -13.10 10.61 -0.26
C HIS A 156 -14.52 10.17 -0.63
N GLY A 157 -14.65 9.23 -1.58
CA GLY A 157 -15.93 8.69 -1.98
C GLY A 157 -15.84 7.78 -3.20
N ALA A 158 -16.95 7.08 -3.45
CA ALA A 158 -17.19 6.30 -4.65
C ALA A 158 -18.19 7.04 -5.54
N TYR A 159 -17.82 7.25 -6.79
CA TYR A 159 -18.60 8.05 -7.73
C TYR A 159 -18.97 7.19 -8.93
N PRO A 160 -20.26 6.84 -9.08
CA PRO A 160 -20.74 6.14 -10.26
C PRO A 160 -20.56 7.02 -11.50
N LEU A 161 -20.04 6.42 -12.57
CA LEU A 161 -19.92 7.09 -13.86
C LEU A 161 -21.28 7.06 -14.55
N ARG A 162 -21.72 8.22 -15.03
CA ARG A 162 -22.92 8.39 -15.85
C ARG A 162 -22.56 8.51 -17.32
N ARG A 163 -23.44 7.94 -18.15
CA ARG A 163 -23.34 7.99 -19.60
C ARG A 163 -23.55 9.43 -20.07
N SER A 164 -22.59 9.98 -20.81
CA SER A 164 -22.89 11.10 -21.70
C SER A 164 -23.05 10.57 -23.13
N GLN A 165 -23.81 11.28 -23.97
CA GLN A 165 -23.94 10.95 -25.41
C GLN A 165 -22.59 10.95 -26.16
N SER A 166 -21.53 11.49 -25.55
CA SER A 166 -20.18 11.61 -26.12
C SER A 166 -19.12 10.73 -25.45
N SER A 167 -19.48 9.91 -24.45
CA SER A 167 -18.55 8.99 -23.79
C SER A 167 -18.92 7.52 -24.11
N PRO A 168 -18.01 6.74 -24.74
CA PRO A 168 -18.33 5.39 -25.20
C PRO A 168 -18.62 4.43 -24.04
N ASP A 169 -19.50 3.44 -24.28
CA ASP A 169 -19.97 2.43 -23.32
C ASP A 169 -18.89 1.35 -23.06
N VAL A 170 -17.63 1.75 -22.86
CA VAL A 170 -16.50 0.82 -22.77
C VAL A 170 -16.43 0.21 -21.38
N ARG A 171 -17.38 -0.68 -21.11
CA ARG A 171 -17.29 -1.64 -20.00
C ARG A 171 -16.25 -2.70 -20.28
N THR A 172 -16.01 -2.97 -21.56
CA THR A 172 -15.16 -4.05 -22.05
C THR A 172 -14.36 -3.58 -23.25
N THR A 173 -13.06 -3.83 -23.28
CA THR A 173 -12.21 -3.56 -24.44
C THR A 173 -11.12 -4.61 -24.58
N GLU A 174 -10.64 -4.84 -25.79
CA GLU A 174 -9.47 -5.67 -26.05
C GLU A 174 -8.20 -4.81 -25.99
N VAL A 175 -7.20 -5.27 -25.26
CA VAL A 175 -5.89 -4.62 -25.17
C VAL A 175 -4.80 -5.61 -25.54
N MET A 176 -3.76 -5.14 -26.21
CA MET A 176 -2.55 -5.94 -26.43
C MET A 176 -1.66 -5.84 -25.20
N PHE A 177 -1.33 -6.98 -24.60
CA PHE A 177 -0.42 -7.06 -23.46
C PHE A 177 0.45 -8.32 -23.59
N GLN A 178 1.77 -8.16 -23.49
CA GLN A 178 2.74 -9.26 -23.66
C GLN A 178 2.56 -10.06 -24.97
N GLY A 179 2.21 -9.37 -26.06
CA GLY A 179 1.98 -9.99 -27.37
C GLY A 179 0.68 -10.81 -27.47
N GLN A 180 -0.20 -10.75 -26.47
CA GLN A 180 -1.50 -11.40 -26.47
C GLN A 180 -2.64 -10.39 -26.37
N THR A 181 -3.75 -10.68 -27.03
CA THR A 181 -4.99 -9.92 -26.86
C THR A 181 -5.64 -10.32 -25.53
N ALA A 182 -5.85 -9.34 -24.67
CA ALA A 182 -6.51 -9.47 -23.38
C ALA A 182 -7.82 -8.69 -23.39
N LEU A 183 -8.95 -9.36 -23.15
CA LEU A 183 -10.21 -8.66 -22.92
C LEU A 183 -10.20 -8.11 -21.49
N VAL A 184 -10.46 -6.82 -21.33
CA VAL A 184 -10.46 -6.12 -20.04
C VAL A 184 -11.82 -5.54 -19.76
N VAL A 185 -12.30 -5.72 -18.53
CA VAL A 185 -13.58 -5.21 -18.04
C VAL A 185 -13.35 -4.19 -16.93
N MET A 186 -14.12 -3.09 -16.91
CA MET A 186 -14.09 -2.05 -15.86
C MET A 186 -15.51 -1.74 -15.35
N PRO A 187 -15.75 -1.68 -14.03
CA PRO A 187 -17.01 -1.21 -13.49
C PRO A 187 -17.14 0.31 -13.66
N LEU A 188 -18.37 0.81 -13.84
CA LEU A 188 -18.67 2.23 -13.98
C LEU A 188 -18.67 2.97 -12.64
N THR A 189 -17.61 2.82 -11.85
CA THR A 189 -17.44 3.53 -10.58
C THR A 189 -15.96 3.82 -10.35
N MET A 190 -15.68 5.07 -9.98
CA MET A 190 -14.34 5.48 -9.55
C MET A 190 -14.30 5.68 -8.04
N LEU A 191 -13.19 5.33 -7.42
CA LEU A 191 -12.87 5.71 -6.05
C LEU A 191 -11.96 6.93 -6.08
N VAL A 192 -12.41 8.05 -5.52
CA VAL A 192 -11.60 9.29 -5.45
C VAL A 192 -10.72 9.22 -4.23
N LEU A 193 -9.41 9.27 -4.46
CA LEU A 193 -8.35 9.15 -3.47
C LEU A 193 -7.59 10.49 -3.37
N PRO A 194 -6.94 10.76 -2.23
CA PRO A 194 -5.90 11.79 -2.19
C PRO A 194 -4.83 11.48 -3.25
N LEU A 195 -4.26 12.53 -3.84
CA LEU A 195 -3.13 12.38 -4.76
C LEU A 195 -1.89 11.97 -3.94
N LEU A 196 -1.54 10.70 -4.02
CA LEU A 196 -0.43 10.06 -3.33
C LEU A 196 0.46 9.35 -4.35
N GLY A 197 1.70 9.07 -3.96
CA GLY A 197 2.68 8.36 -4.77
C GLY A 197 4.01 9.13 -4.84
N PRO A 198 5.11 8.52 -5.29
CA PRO A 198 5.33 7.08 -5.41
C PRO A 198 5.13 6.35 -4.08
N ASP A 199 4.96 5.02 -4.17
CA ASP A 199 5.01 4.16 -3.00
C ASP A 199 6.45 3.90 -2.51
N LEU A 200 6.60 3.30 -1.34
CA LEU A 200 7.92 3.03 -0.76
C LEU A 200 8.66 1.88 -1.48
N PHE A 201 8.00 1.10 -2.34
CA PHE A 201 8.69 0.10 -3.16
C PHE A 201 9.47 0.77 -4.30
N ASP A 202 8.84 1.77 -4.92
CA ASP A 202 9.39 2.54 -6.04
C ASP A 202 10.54 3.47 -5.64
N LEU A 203 10.62 3.85 -4.36
CA LEU A 203 11.65 4.75 -3.86
C LEU A 203 12.96 4.02 -3.57
N TYR A 204 14.05 4.56 -4.12
CA TYR A 204 15.39 4.03 -3.89
C TYR A 204 16.05 4.65 -2.66
N PHE A 205 16.26 3.82 -1.63
CA PHE A 205 16.74 4.29 -0.33
C PHE A 205 18.24 4.13 -0.11
N GLU A 206 19.08 3.71 -1.07
CA GLU A 206 20.50 3.40 -0.77
C GLU A 206 21.29 4.62 -0.25
N GLN A 207 21.16 5.77 -0.91
CA GLN A 207 21.94 6.98 -0.63
C GLN A 207 21.12 8.10 0.01
N VAL A 208 20.17 7.74 0.87
CA VAL A 208 19.36 8.73 1.61
C VAL A 208 19.98 9.11 2.94
N SER A 209 19.62 10.29 3.44
CA SER A 209 20.09 10.74 4.75
C SER A 209 19.51 9.91 5.90
N PRO A 210 20.21 9.84 7.05
CA PRO A 210 19.67 9.27 8.28
C PRO A 210 18.29 9.82 8.68
N ALA A 211 18.04 11.12 8.43
CA ALA A 211 16.77 11.76 8.77
C ALA A 211 15.59 11.16 7.97
N VAL A 212 15.79 10.84 6.69
CA VAL A 212 14.77 10.17 5.86
C VAL A 212 14.43 8.80 6.43
N LEU A 213 15.44 8.00 6.77
CA LEU A 213 15.23 6.65 7.31
C LEU A 213 14.51 6.68 8.67
N LYS A 214 14.93 7.59 9.57
CA LYS A 214 14.26 7.78 10.87
C LYS A 214 12.81 8.21 10.67
N SER A 215 12.56 9.19 9.81
CA SER A 215 11.21 9.68 9.50
C SER A 215 10.34 8.59 8.89
N LEU A 216 10.87 7.77 7.98
CA LEU A 216 10.17 6.65 7.37
C LEU A 216 9.75 5.60 8.40
N VAL A 217 10.68 5.13 9.24
CA VAL A 217 10.38 4.13 10.28
C VAL A 217 9.39 4.69 11.30
N PHE A 218 9.58 5.96 11.69
CA PHE A 218 8.69 6.64 12.63
C PHE A 218 7.25 6.70 12.10
N GLN A 219 7.08 7.25 10.89
CA GLN A 219 5.76 7.44 10.29
C GLN A 219 5.05 6.12 10.00
N THR A 220 5.73 5.12 9.42
CA THR A 220 5.10 3.82 9.09
C THR A 220 4.61 3.08 10.33
N VAL A 221 5.40 3.02 11.41
CA VAL A 221 4.99 2.39 12.68
C VAL A 221 3.83 3.15 13.32
N HIS A 222 3.85 4.48 13.35
CA HIS A 222 2.74 5.28 13.86
C HIS A 222 1.46 5.08 13.04
N THR A 223 1.54 5.06 11.71
CA THR A 223 0.39 4.84 10.84
C THR A 223 -0.26 3.48 11.09
N VAL A 224 0.52 2.41 11.23
CA VAL A 224 -0.03 1.08 11.53
C VAL A 224 -0.59 1.02 12.96
N ALA A 225 0.09 1.64 13.94
CA ALA A 225 -0.43 1.75 15.31
C ALA A 225 -1.76 2.50 15.37
N ASN A 226 -1.93 3.54 14.54
CA ASN A 226 -3.16 4.30 14.41
C ASN A 226 -4.30 3.43 13.86
N LEU A 227 -4.07 2.65 12.79
CA LEU A 227 -5.04 1.68 12.27
C LEU A 227 -5.43 0.67 13.34
N HIS A 228 -4.44 0.12 14.04
CA HIS A 228 -4.63 -0.82 15.13
C HIS A 228 -5.46 -0.22 16.27
N SER A 229 -5.34 1.08 16.56
CA SER A 229 -6.13 1.75 17.60
C SER A 229 -7.62 1.88 17.24
N LEU A 230 -7.96 1.80 15.94
CA LEU A 230 -9.34 1.72 15.45
C LEU A 230 -9.94 0.31 15.59
N GLY A 231 -9.15 -0.69 16.00
CA GLY A 231 -9.60 -2.08 16.16
C GLY A 231 -9.44 -2.94 14.91
N TYR A 232 -8.71 -2.47 13.90
CA TYR A 232 -8.53 -3.16 12.62
C TYR A 232 -7.06 -3.45 12.32
N GLY A 233 -6.81 -4.57 11.64
CA GLY A 233 -5.53 -4.91 11.02
C GLY A 233 -5.61 -4.73 9.51
N HIS A 234 -4.50 -4.35 8.89
CA HIS A 234 -4.41 -4.15 7.45
C HIS A 234 -4.42 -5.48 6.69
N GLY A 235 -3.61 -6.45 7.15
CA GLY A 235 -3.59 -7.81 6.62
C GLY A 235 -2.74 -8.03 5.36
N ASP A 236 -2.28 -6.96 4.70
CA ASP A 236 -1.34 -6.99 3.57
C ASP A 236 -0.32 -5.83 3.64
N LEU A 237 0.44 -5.71 4.73
CA LEU A 237 1.47 -4.66 4.82
C LEU A 237 2.70 -5.03 3.98
N LYS A 238 3.10 -4.11 3.11
CA LYS A 238 4.26 -4.21 2.21
C LYS A 238 4.65 -2.81 1.73
N PRO A 239 5.88 -2.59 1.22
CA PRO A 239 6.32 -1.25 0.79
C PRO A 239 5.38 -0.57 -0.23
N GLU A 240 4.78 -1.34 -1.13
CA GLU A 240 3.82 -0.89 -2.16
C GLU A 240 2.55 -0.28 -1.55
N ASN A 241 2.17 -0.69 -0.34
CA ASN A 241 0.97 -0.20 0.34
C ASN A 241 1.24 1.03 1.22
N PHE A 242 2.46 1.59 1.18
CA PHE A 242 2.79 2.87 1.80
C PHE A 242 3.12 3.90 0.71
N ALA A 243 2.29 4.92 0.55
CA ALA A 243 2.48 5.96 -0.46
C ALA A 243 2.86 7.30 0.17
N VAL A 244 3.76 8.04 -0.48
CA VAL A 244 4.14 9.39 -0.03
C VAL A 244 3.12 10.41 -0.52
N ASP A 245 2.68 11.32 0.34
CA ASP A 245 1.99 12.53 -0.08
C ASP A 245 3.01 13.54 -0.61
N ILE A 246 3.05 13.74 -1.92
CA ILE A 246 3.98 14.63 -2.63
C ILE A 246 3.90 16.10 -2.18
N ARG A 247 2.87 16.50 -1.43
CA ARG A 247 2.73 17.88 -0.91
C ARG A 247 3.37 18.02 0.46
N SER A 248 3.18 17.02 1.33
CA SER A 248 3.59 17.09 2.74
C SER A 248 4.84 16.27 3.08
N GLY A 249 5.16 15.25 2.30
CA GLY A 249 6.16 14.23 2.65
C GLY A 249 5.66 13.21 3.68
N ALA A 250 4.37 13.23 4.00
CA ALA A 250 3.76 12.26 4.92
C ALA A 250 3.57 10.91 4.23
N ILE A 251 3.85 9.82 4.94
CA ILE A 251 3.59 8.46 4.48
C ILE A 251 2.16 8.07 4.84
N LYS A 252 1.40 7.62 3.84
CA LYS A 252 0.02 7.15 3.97
C LYS A 252 -0.06 5.65 3.68
N LEU A 253 -0.75 4.91 4.54
CA LEU A 253 -1.14 3.53 4.29
C LEU A 253 -2.33 3.52 3.33
N ILE A 254 -2.23 2.75 2.25
CA ILE A 254 -3.21 2.61 1.19
C ILE A 254 -3.59 1.14 0.98
N ASP A 255 -4.60 0.89 0.15
CA ASP A 255 -5.12 -0.45 -0.21
C ASP A 255 -5.64 -1.28 0.98
N PHE A 256 -6.85 -0.91 1.44
CA PHE A 256 -7.53 -1.59 2.53
C PHE A 256 -8.33 -2.83 2.10
N SER A 257 -8.07 -3.40 0.91
CA SER A 257 -8.83 -4.55 0.39
C SER A 257 -8.75 -5.81 1.28
N SER A 258 -7.71 -5.91 2.12
CA SER A 258 -7.50 -6.99 3.09
C SER A 258 -7.90 -6.64 4.54
N LEU A 259 -8.47 -5.45 4.77
CA LEU A 259 -8.81 -4.94 6.11
C LEU A 259 -9.64 -5.94 6.92
N ALA A 260 -9.37 -6.02 8.21
CA ALA A 260 -10.00 -6.98 9.13
C ALA A 260 -10.21 -6.40 10.52
N PRO A 261 -11.31 -6.71 11.20
CA PRO A 261 -11.37 -6.58 12.64
C PRO A 261 -10.28 -7.43 13.30
N LEU A 262 -9.55 -6.85 14.25
CA LEU A 262 -8.50 -7.56 14.97
C LEU A 262 -9.07 -8.70 15.82
N ASN A 263 -8.34 -9.80 15.88
CA ASN A 263 -8.63 -11.00 16.68
C ASN A 263 -9.97 -11.70 16.35
N VAL A 264 -10.57 -11.39 15.19
CA VAL A 264 -11.77 -12.07 14.71
C VAL A 264 -11.37 -13.18 13.73
N ARG A 265 -11.68 -14.43 14.07
CA ARG A 265 -11.41 -15.58 13.19
C ARG A 265 -12.26 -15.50 11.93
N ARG A 266 -11.62 -15.55 10.78
CA ARG A 266 -12.25 -15.60 9.46
C ARG A 266 -11.48 -16.52 8.52
N LYS A 267 -12.11 -16.95 7.43
CA LYS A 267 -11.35 -17.58 6.35
C LYS A 267 -10.32 -16.56 5.85
N ILE A 268 -9.09 -17.02 5.59
CA ILE A 268 -8.10 -16.18 4.91
C ILE A 268 -8.65 -15.92 3.50
N SER A 269 -9.07 -14.69 3.26
CA SER A 269 -9.66 -14.23 2.00
C SER A 269 -9.15 -12.82 1.69
N GLY A 270 -9.18 -12.41 0.43
CA GLY A 270 -8.66 -11.12 -0.04
C GLY A 270 -7.33 -11.27 -0.80
N GLN A 271 -6.83 -10.15 -1.32
CA GLN A 271 -5.52 -10.08 -1.98
C GLN A 271 -4.45 -9.83 -0.91
N TRP A 272 -3.52 -10.76 -0.76
CA TRP A 272 -2.41 -10.65 0.19
C TRP A 272 -1.14 -11.25 -0.41
N THR A 273 0.00 -10.78 0.08
CA THR A 273 1.32 -11.08 -0.48
C THR A 273 2.04 -12.09 0.40
N GLN A 274 2.29 -13.29 -0.13
CA GLN A 274 2.75 -14.42 0.68
C GLN A 274 4.09 -14.19 1.35
N THR A 275 4.99 -13.48 0.66
CA THR A 275 6.36 -13.18 1.11
C THR A 275 6.42 -12.31 2.37
N PHE A 276 5.31 -11.65 2.74
CA PHE A 276 5.18 -10.83 3.95
C PHE A 276 4.31 -11.49 5.04
N ALA A 277 3.81 -12.71 4.82
CA ALA A 277 2.94 -13.39 5.77
C ALA A 277 3.70 -13.79 7.06
N SER A 278 3.06 -13.61 8.21
CA SER A 278 3.58 -14.10 9.49
C SER A 278 3.66 -15.63 9.50
N PRO A 279 4.57 -16.24 10.30
CA PRO A 279 4.66 -17.69 10.44
C PRO A 279 3.34 -18.36 10.78
N GLU A 280 2.56 -17.77 11.69
CA GLU A 280 1.28 -18.29 12.14
C GLU A 280 0.17 -18.16 11.08
N LYS A 281 0.12 -17.03 10.34
CA LYS A 281 -0.81 -16.86 9.22
C LYS A 281 -0.51 -17.86 8.12
N PHE A 282 0.77 -18.08 7.85
CA PHE A 282 1.20 -19.04 6.85
C PHE A 282 0.89 -20.49 7.26
N ARG A 283 1.15 -20.89 8.52
CA ARG A 283 0.74 -22.23 9.02
C ARG A 283 -0.77 -22.44 8.89
N ALA A 284 -1.58 -21.44 9.22
CA ALA A 284 -3.03 -21.52 9.05
C ALA A 284 -3.44 -21.67 7.58
N LEU A 285 -2.74 -21.00 6.66
CA LEU A 285 -2.97 -21.16 5.22
C LEU A 285 -2.67 -22.58 4.74
N CYS A 286 -1.52 -23.15 5.10
CA CYS A 286 -1.15 -24.53 4.76
C CYS A 286 -2.20 -25.52 5.27
N ALA A 287 -2.65 -25.33 6.51
CA ALA A 287 -3.72 -26.12 7.10
C ALA A 287 -5.12 -25.84 6.55
N ARG A 288 -5.28 -24.88 5.62
CA ARG A 288 -6.57 -24.36 5.13
C ARG A 288 -7.53 -23.97 6.26
N ALA A 289 -6.97 -23.50 7.38
CA ALA A 289 -7.69 -23.14 8.58
C ALA A 289 -8.10 -21.67 8.56
N PRO A 290 -9.23 -21.31 9.20
CA PRO A 290 -9.53 -19.92 9.52
C PRO A 290 -8.42 -19.29 10.37
N PHE A 291 -8.18 -18.01 10.16
CA PHE A 291 -7.15 -17.25 10.85
C PHE A 291 -7.73 -15.95 11.41
N ALA A 292 -7.26 -15.54 12.58
CA ALA A 292 -7.61 -14.26 13.18
C ALA A 292 -6.43 -13.30 12.99
N ILE A 293 -6.63 -12.24 12.21
CA ILE A 293 -5.59 -11.22 12.05
C ILE A 293 -5.44 -10.50 13.37
N ALA A 294 -4.23 -10.54 13.94
CA ALA A 294 -3.85 -9.86 15.16
C ALA A 294 -2.85 -8.73 14.84
N ASP A 295 -2.62 -7.85 15.81
CA ASP A 295 -1.57 -6.84 15.71
C ASP A 295 -0.20 -7.43 15.37
N THR A 296 0.07 -8.63 15.89
CA THR A 296 1.34 -9.33 15.71
C THR A 296 1.55 -9.74 14.25
N ASP A 297 0.48 -9.98 13.49
CA ASP A 297 0.56 -10.31 12.07
C ASP A 297 1.04 -9.11 11.27
N ASP A 298 0.38 -7.97 11.45
CA ASP A 298 0.80 -6.71 10.82
C ASP A 298 2.19 -6.29 11.32
N ALA A 299 2.54 -6.56 12.58
CA ALA A 299 3.89 -6.31 13.10
C ALA A 299 4.95 -7.06 12.29
N TRP A 300 4.72 -8.34 12.00
CA TRP A 300 5.64 -9.14 11.18
C TRP A 300 5.75 -8.56 9.76
N SER A 301 4.61 -8.35 9.09
CA SER A 301 4.60 -7.84 7.71
C SER A 301 5.26 -6.46 7.60
N LEU A 302 5.02 -5.57 8.56
CA LEU A 302 5.69 -4.27 8.66
C LEU A 302 7.20 -4.45 8.88
N GLY A 303 7.61 -5.36 9.76
CA GLY A 303 9.01 -5.65 10.00
C GLY A 303 9.73 -6.16 8.76
N VAL A 304 9.12 -7.07 7.99
CA VAL A 304 9.68 -7.54 6.70
C VAL A 304 9.79 -6.39 5.70
N ALA A 305 8.76 -5.52 5.61
CA ALA A 305 8.79 -4.34 4.73
C ALA A 305 9.93 -3.36 5.10
N LEU A 306 10.07 -3.05 6.39
CA LEU A 306 11.14 -2.17 6.87
C LEU A 306 12.52 -2.80 6.72
N TYR A 307 12.64 -4.12 6.94
CA TYR A 307 13.88 -4.85 6.66
C TYR A 307 14.31 -4.67 5.21
N ARG A 308 13.38 -4.85 4.27
CA ARG A 308 13.64 -4.71 2.84
C ARG A 308 14.11 -3.31 2.46
N ILE A 309 13.47 -2.28 3.01
CA ILE A 309 13.86 -0.88 2.78
C ILE A 309 15.24 -0.57 3.39
N LEU A 310 15.49 -1.01 4.62
CA LEU A 310 16.68 -0.63 5.39
C LEU A 310 17.93 -1.44 5.02
N SER A 311 17.79 -2.68 4.60
CA SER A 311 18.91 -3.57 4.26
C SER A 311 19.12 -3.74 2.77
N HIS A 312 18.11 -3.40 1.95
CA HIS A 312 18.05 -3.74 0.53
C HIS A 312 18.03 -5.26 0.26
N LEU A 313 17.84 -6.07 1.30
CA LEU A 313 17.64 -7.51 1.19
C LEU A 313 16.16 -7.86 1.29
N PRO A 314 15.67 -8.83 0.52
CA PRO A 314 14.23 -9.06 0.37
C PRO A 314 13.52 -9.67 1.58
N HIS A 315 14.19 -10.44 2.44
CA HIS A 315 13.54 -11.02 3.64
C HIS A 315 14.54 -11.31 4.77
N PRO A 316 14.20 -11.07 6.06
CA PRO A 316 15.13 -11.23 7.20
C PRO A 316 15.55 -12.66 7.52
N TYR A 317 14.83 -13.66 7.01
CA TYR A 317 15.05 -15.08 7.32
C TYR A 317 15.23 -15.99 6.10
N VAL A 318 15.23 -15.43 4.88
CA VAL A 318 15.45 -16.20 3.65
C VAL A 318 16.84 -15.87 3.11
N SER A 319 17.62 -16.89 2.76
CA SER A 319 18.94 -16.68 2.16
C SER A 319 18.79 -16.12 0.74
N GLU A 320 19.76 -15.33 0.26
CA GLU A 320 19.71 -14.77 -1.10
C GLU A 320 19.54 -15.83 -2.20
N VAL A 321 20.03 -17.04 -1.94
CA VAL A 321 19.99 -18.19 -2.86
C VAL A 321 18.58 -18.80 -2.93
N ASP A 322 17.83 -18.79 -1.83
CA ASP A 322 16.49 -19.37 -1.76
C ASP A 322 15.39 -18.41 -2.27
N LEU A 323 15.72 -17.14 -2.49
CA LEU A 323 14.74 -16.11 -2.86
C LEU A 323 14.02 -16.36 -4.18
N PRO A 324 14.68 -16.71 -5.30
CA PRO A 324 13.95 -16.90 -6.55
C PRO A 324 12.95 -18.05 -6.45
N ALA A 325 13.30 -19.09 -5.69
CA ALA A 325 12.39 -20.20 -5.41
C ALA A 325 11.23 -19.75 -4.50
N PHE A 326 11.52 -18.94 -3.48
CA PHE A 326 10.53 -18.37 -2.56
C PHE A 326 9.55 -17.41 -3.26
N GLU A 327 10.03 -16.57 -4.18
CA GLU A 327 9.21 -15.65 -4.97
C GLU A 327 8.42 -16.38 -6.07
N ALA A 328 9.02 -17.37 -6.74
CA ALA A 328 8.36 -18.10 -7.84
C ALA A 328 7.35 -19.16 -7.37
N GLN A 329 7.65 -19.90 -6.31
CA GLN A 329 6.79 -20.98 -5.80
C GLN A 329 5.88 -20.51 -4.67
N GLY A 330 6.11 -19.29 -4.17
CA GLY A 330 5.50 -18.80 -2.97
C GLY A 330 5.85 -19.68 -1.76
N LEU A 331 5.19 -19.37 -0.66
CA LEU A 331 5.45 -20.01 0.61
C LEU A 331 4.83 -21.43 0.63
N LEU A 332 3.78 -21.66 -0.18
CA LEU A 332 3.10 -22.96 -0.36
C LEU A 332 3.98 -24.09 -0.92
N GLY A 333 4.98 -23.79 -1.76
CA GLY A 333 5.95 -24.79 -2.23
C GLY A 333 6.96 -25.22 -1.16
N ALA A 334 6.90 -24.58 0.01
CA ALA A 334 7.96 -24.58 1.01
C ALA A 334 7.45 -24.94 2.42
N GLU A 335 6.24 -25.51 2.53
CA GLU A 335 5.57 -25.89 3.78
C GLU A 335 6.47 -26.71 4.72
N HIS A 336 7.23 -27.66 4.17
CA HIS A 336 8.14 -28.53 4.94
C HIS A 336 9.41 -27.84 5.46
N ARG A 337 9.71 -26.63 4.97
CA ARG A 337 10.90 -25.85 5.32
C ARG A 337 10.57 -24.63 6.20
N LEU A 338 9.34 -24.50 6.68
CA LEU A 338 8.91 -23.37 7.52
C LEU A 338 9.85 -23.06 8.68
N ASP A 339 10.29 -24.11 9.39
CA ASP A 339 11.19 -23.94 10.52
C ASP A 339 12.60 -23.56 10.04
N GLU A 340 13.04 -23.98 8.85
CA GLU A 340 14.28 -23.51 8.20
C GLU A 340 14.18 -22.04 7.77
N PHE A 341 13.01 -21.59 7.30
CA PHE A 341 12.72 -20.22 6.90
C PHE A 341 12.61 -19.23 8.05
N ILE A 342 12.56 -19.69 9.29
CA ILE A 342 12.45 -18.84 10.48
C ILE A 342 13.72 -18.96 11.35
N MET A 343 14.70 -19.76 10.91
CA MET A 343 15.99 -19.82 11.57
C MET A 343 16.63 -18.43 11.55
N PRO A 344 17.17 -17.97 12.69
CA PRO A 344 17.90 -16.71 12.74
C PRO A 344 19.10 -16.83 11.81
N GLN A 345 18.96 -16.30 10.60
CA GLN A 345 20.13 -15.99 9.78
C GLN A 345 20.94 -14.97 10.57
N PRO A 346 22.28 -15.08 10.62
CA PRO A 346 23.08 -13.99 11.15
C PRO A 346 22.67 -12.76 10.34
N TRP A 347 22.05 -11.79 11.01
CA TRP A 347 21.70 -10.50 10.42
C TRP A 347 23.04 -9.92 10.00
N LYS A 348 23.46 -10.21 8.75
CA LYS A 348 24.87 -10.16 8.36
C LYS A 348 25.37 -8.79 8.80
N GLU A 349 26.38 -8.78 9.66
CA GLU A 349 27.11 -7.58 10.09
C GLU A 349 27.72 -6.80 8.90
N ARG A 350 27.59 -7.35 7.67
CA ARG A 350 27.88 -6.72 6.38
C ARG A 350 26.82 -5.71 5.89
N LEU A 351 25.66 -5.60 6.52
CA LEU A 351 24.58 -4.77 6.01
C LEU A 351 24.60 -3.42 6.71
N THR A 352 25.26 -2.49 6.01
CA THR A 352 25.23 -1.03 6.12
C THR A 352 26.33 -0.43 6.99
N ALA A 353 27.24 0.29 6.34
CA ALA A 353 28.27 1.13 6.97
C ALA A 353 27.70 2.35 7.72
N ILE A 354 26.37 2.44 7.84
CA ILE A 354 25.63 3.59 8.37
C ILE A 354 25.03 3.19 9.72
N GLU A 355 25.56 3.76 10.80
CA GLU A 355 25.13 3.54 12.19
C GLU A 355 23.60 3.59 12.36
N THR A 356 22.94 4.58 11.76
CA THR A 356 21.48 4.73 11.84
C THR A 356 20.70 3.53 11.29
N ARG A 357 21.18 2.86 10.23
CA ARG A 357 20.50 1.66 9.72
C ARG A 357 20.63 0.51 10.70
N GLN A 358 21.78 0.36 11.35
CA GLN A 358 21.98 -0.64 12.39
C GLN A 358 21.06 -0.43 13.59
N GLU A 359 20.87 0.83 14.02
CA GLU A 359 19.91 1.21 15.07
C GLU A 359 18.48 0.85 14.68
N LEU A 360 18.05 1.25 13.47
CA LEU A 360 16.68 1.00 12.99
C LEU A 360 16.42 -0.49 12.78
N LEU A 361 17.41 -1.27 12.33
CA LEU A 361 17.30 -2.72 12.21
C LEU A 361 17.11 -3.41 13.56
N GLN A 362 17.53 -2.82 14.70
CA GLN A 362 17.16 -3.37 16.01
C GLN A 362 15.67 -3.25 16.30
N ILE A 363 15.03 -2.15 15.87
CA ILE A 363 13.56 -2.01 15.96
C ILE A 363 12.89 -3.07 15.09
N VAL A 364 13.42 -3.29 13.88
CA VAL A 364 12.89 -4.33 12.98
C VAL A 364 12.94 -5.71 13.63
N LYS A 365 14.03 -6.08 14.33
CA LYS A 365 14.12 -7.36 15.07
C LYS A 365 12.99 -7.56 16.09
N LEU A 366 12.49 -6.48 16.72
CA LEU A 366 11.37 -6.56 17.65
C LEU A 366 10.06 -6.87 16.91
N LEU A 367 9.87 -6.33 15.71
CA LEU A 367 8.70 -6.54 14.84
C LEU A 367 8.67 -7.93 14.21
N VAL A 368 9.83 -8.51 13.87
CA VAL A 368 9.91 -9.81 13.18
C VAL A 368 10.22 -10.98 14.11
N HIS A 369 10.03 -10.83 15.43
CA HIS A 369 10.27 -11.95 16.33
C HIS A 369 9.39 -13.17 15.93
N PRO A 370 9.97 -14.38 15.73
CA PRO A 370 9.25 -15.57 15.29
C PRO A 370 8.04 -15.92 16.15
N GLU A 371 8.25 -15.92 17.47
CA GLU A 371 7.22 -16.20 18.46
C GLU A 371 6.30 -14.97 18.63
N PRO A 372 4.99 -15.07 18.30
CA PRO A 372 4.07 -13.93 18.35
C PRO A 372 3.95 -13.29 19.74
N THR A 373 4.04 -14.09 20.80
CA THR A 373 3.96 -13.59 22.19
C THR A 373 5.16 -12.73 22.61
N ARG A 374 6.29 -12.85 21.91
CA ARG A 374 7.51 -12.06 22.12
C ARG A 374 7.66 -10.93 21.11
N ARG A 375 6.84 -10.92 20.04
CA ARG A 375 6.82 -9.93 18.98
C ARG A 375 6.26 -8.61 19.51
N TRP A 376 6.98 -7.52 19.27
CA TRP A 376 6.47 -6.19 19.62
C TRP A 376 5.50 -5.74 18.53
N THR A 377 4.35 -5.21 18.95
CA THR A 377 3.38 -4.64 18.03
C THR A 377 3.67 -3.16 17.77
N PRO A 378 3.17 -2.58 16.66
CA PRO A 378 3.27 -1.14 16.42
C PRO A 378 2.74 -0.30 17.59
N ARG A 379 1.59 -0.67 18.17
CA ARG A 379 1.05 0.01 19.36
C ARG A 379 2.00 -0.07 20.56
N ARG A 380 2.66 -1.22 20.77
CA ARG A 380 3.64 -1.39 21.85
C ARG A 380 4.89 -0.55 21.61
N LEU A 381 5.43 -0.53 20.39
CA LEU A 381 6.58 0.29 20.02
C LEU A 381 6.31 1.78 20.29
N VAL A 382 5.18 2.30 19.82
CA VAL A 382 4.77 3.70 20.05
C VAL A 382 4.63 4.02 21.54
N ARG A 383 4.22 3.07 22.37
CA ARG A 383 4.04 3.28 23.81
C ARG A 383 5.32 3.14 24.64
N GLU A 384 6.20 2.21 24.28
CA GLU A 384 7.26 1.74 25.18
C GLU A 384 8.67 1.99 24.65
N HIS A 385 8.87 2.12 23.34
CA HIS A 385 10.21 2.17 22.76
C HIS A 385 10.71 3.63 22.66
N PRO A 386 11.92 3.97 23.16
CA PRO A 386 12.43 5.35 23.21
C PRO A 386 12.42 6.08 21.88
N PHE A 387 12.74 5.39 20.78
CA PHE A 387 12.69 5.95 19.42
C PHE A 387 11.33 6.59 19.04
N PHE A 388 10.23 6.14 19.62
CA PHE A 388 8.89 6.67 19.32
C PHE A 388 8.39 7.67 20.38
N GLN A 389 9.20 7.96 21.41
CA GLN A 389 8.94 8.99 22.41
C GLN A 389 9.61 10.30 21.98
N GLU A 390 8.95 11.08 21.12
CA GLU A 390 9.50 12.34 20.57
C GLU A 390 10.22 13.18 21.64
N GLN A 391 11.47 13.57 21.37
CA GLN A 391 12.21 14.46 22.26
C GLN A 391 11.57 15.85 22.23
N LYS A 392 11.08 16.31 23.39
CA LYS A 392 10.66 17.71 23.56
C LYS A 392 11.90 18.60 23.39
N GLU A 393 11.88 19.44 22.37
CA GLU A 393 12.87 20.51 22.19
C GLU A 393 12.58 21.59 23.25
N ASN A 394 13.56 21.88 24.11
CA ASN A 394 13.52 22.95 25.12
C ASN A 394 13.86 24.30 24.51
#